data_AF-A0A534G751-F1
#
_entry.id   AF-A0A534G751-F1
#
_cell.length_a   1.000
_cell.length_b   1.000
_cell.length_c   1.000
_cell.angle_alpha   90.00
_cell.angle_beta   90.00
_cell.angle_gamma   90.00
#
_symmetry.space_group_name_H-M   'P 1'
#
loop_
_entity.id
_entity.type
_entity.pdbx_description
1 polymer ?
#
loop_
_entity_poly.entity_id
_entity_poly.type
_entity_poly.pdbx_seq_one_letter_code
_entity_poly.pdbx_strand_id
1 'polypeptide(L)'
;MGQADIRIVLVAPSHPGNIGAAARAMKNMALGELVLVGPKQFPHAEASARASGADDVLQSARLVGSLAEALAGCGFVAATTSRDRDQYFRVIDVREAAARIVSESRRAPAAVVF
;
A
#
# COMPACT_ATOMS: atom_id res chain seq x y z
N MET A 1 -8.80 10.39 -19.12
CA MET A 1 -7.89 9.23 -18.96
C MET A 1 -8.07 8.73 -17.54
N GLY A 2 -8.49 7.48 -17.34
CA GLY A 2 -8.75 6.94 -16.00
C GLY A 2 -7.49 6.94 -15.15
N GLN A 3 -7.57 7.50 -13.95
CA GLN A 3 -6.48 7.49 -12.98
C GLN A 3 -6.13 6.04 -12.62
N ALA A 4 -4.83 5.73 -12.50
CA ALA A 4 -4.39 4.41 -12.08
C ALA A 4 -4.87 4.13 -10.64
N ASP A 5 -5.69 3.08 -10.46
CA ASP A 5 -6.18 2.66 -9.15
C ASP A 5 -5.17 1.72 -8.48
N ILE A 6 -4.29 2.30 -7.68
CA ILE A 6 -3.21 1.61 -6.98
C ILE A 6 -3.39 1.76 -5.47
N ARG A 7 -3.56 0.63 -4.80
CA ARG A 7 -3.74 0.51 -3.36
C ARG A 7 -2.46 0.08 -2.67
N ILE A 8 -2.04 0.83 -1.66
CA ILE A 8 -0.93 0.45 -0.78
C ILE A 8 -1.52 -0.20 0.46
N VAL A 9 -1.15 -1.45 0.71
CA VAL A 9 -1.64 -2.25 1.84
C VAL A 9 -0.48 -2.47 2.82
N LEU A 10 -0.60 -1.95 4.04
CA LEU A 10 0.35 -2.21 5.12
C LEU A 10 -0.23 -3.25 6.08
N VAL A 11 0.44 -4.40 6.19
CA VAL A 11 -0.01 -5.50 7.05
C VAL A 11 0.67 -5.45 8.41
N ALA A 12 -0.13 -5.35 9.46
CA ALA A 12 0.28 -5.30 10.85
C ALA A 12 1.43 -4.30 11.14
N PRO A 13 1.38 -3.05 10.63
CA PRO A 13 2.44 -2.08 10.90
C PRO A 13 2.57 -1.85 12.41
N SER A 14 3.79 -2.03 12.91
CA SER A 14 4.04 -2.03 14.36
C SER A 14 4.29 -0.65 14.95
N HIS A 15 4.95 0.24 14.20
CA HIS A 15 5.29 1.58 14.67
C HIS A 15 4.49 2.62 13.87
N PRO A 16 3.69 3.49 14.52
CA PRO A 16 2.82 4.44 13.83
C PRO A 16 3.58 5.42 12.95
N GLY A 17 4.81 5.79 13.32
CA GLY A 17 5.67 6.64 12.49
C GLY A 17 5.95 6.07 11.09
N ASN A 18 5.94 4.74 10.92
CA ASN A 18 6.10 4.11 9.60
C ASN A 18 4.86 4.28 8.72
N ILE A 19 3.67 4.32 9.32
CA ILE A 19 2.42 4.60 8.60
C ILE A 19 2.46 6.03 8.04
N GLY A 20 2.87 6.99 8.87
CA GLY A 20 3.09 8.37 8.43
C GLY A 20 4.14 8.51 7.33
N ALA A 21 5.29 7.85 7.49
CA ALA A 21 6.34 7.86 6.47
C ALA A 21 5.88 7.25 5.13
N ALA A 22 5.10 6.17 5.17
CA ALA A 22 4.49 5.57 3.99
C ALA A 22 3.49 6.52 3.31
N ALA A 23 2.60 7.16 4.08
CA ALA A 23 1.66 8.16 3.56
C ALA A 23 2.38 9.33 2.87
N ARG A 24 3.47 9.83 3.47
CA ARG A 24 4.32 10.87 2.85
C ARG A 24 4.90 10.41 1.51
N ALA A 25 5.45 9.20 1.48
CA ALA A 25 6.03 8.63 0.25
C ALA A 25 4.96 8.45 -0.83
N MET A 26 3.77 7.97 -0.47
CA MET A 26 2.62 7.85 -1.36
C MET A 26 2.24 9.19 -1.98
N LYS A 27 2.08 10.23 -1.17
CA LYS A 27 1.67 11.56 -1.65
C LYS A 27 2.68 12.17 -2.62
N ASN A 28 3.97 12.03 -2.34
CA ASN A 28 5.04 12.45 -3.26
C ASN A 28 4.99 11.73 -4.62
N MET A 29 4.39 10.54 -4.66
CA MET A 29 4.22 9.73 -5.87
C MET A 29 2.80 9.80 -6.44
N ALA A 30 1.98 10.77 -6.00
CA ALA A 30 0.58 10.94 -6.39
C ALA A 30 -0.31 9.70 -6.13
N LEU A 31 -0.02 8.95 -5.07
CA LEU A 31 -0.83 7.83 -4.57
C LEU A 31 -1.62 8.27 -3.33
N GLY A 32 -2.87 7.81 -3.19
CA GLY A 32 -3.75 8.19 -2.09
C GLY A 32 -4.49 7.03 -1.40
N GLU A 33 -4.55 5.85 -2.01
CA GLU A 33 -5.31 4.71 -1.48
C GLU A 33 -4.47 3.89 -0.48
N LEU A 34 -4.55 4.25 0.81
CA LEU A 34 -3.89 3.52 1.91
C LEU A 34 -4.88 2.58 2.59
N VAL A 35 -4.48 1.31 2.79
CA VAL A 35 -5.23 0.34 3.58
C VAL A 35 -4.32 -0.26 4.66
N LEU A 36 -4.82 -0.28 5.89
CA LEU A 36 -4.12 -0.80 7.06
C LEU A 36 -4.81 -2.07 7.54
N VAL A 37 -4.09 -3.19 7.55
CA VAL A 37 -4.58 -4.46 8.08
C VAL A 37 -4.04 -4.64 9.48
N GLY A 38 -4.90 -4.57 10.50
CA GLY A 38 -4.51 -4.76 11.91
C GLY A 38 -3.30 -3.94 12.39
N PRO A 39 -3.25 -2.60 12.17
CA PRO A 39 -2.17 -1.77 12.70
C PRO A 39 -2.12 -1.83 14.23
N LYS A 40 -0.93 -1.85 14.83
CA LYS A 40 -0.82 -1.86 16.31
C LYS A 40 -1.32 -0.56 16.94
N GLN A 41 -1.05 0.56 16.29
CA GLN A 41 -1.39 1.90 16.77
C GLN A 41 -1.76 2.78 15.57
N PHE A 42 -3.07 3.03 15.40
CA PHE A 42 -3.59 3.97 14.41
C PHE A 42 -5.06 4.31 14.73
N PRO A 43 -5.48 5.58 14.69
CA PRO A 43 -4.68 6.78 14.43
C PRO A 43 -3.68 7.08 15.56
N HIS A 44 -2.60 7.83 15.27
CA HIS A 44 -1.58 8.16 16.26
C HIS A 44 -0.84 9.46 15.90
N ALA A 45 -0.50 10.29 16.90
CA ALA A 45 0.15 11.58 16.68
C ALA A 45 1.49 11.46 15.94
N GLU A 46 2.28 10.40 16.19
CA GLU A 46 3.51 10.15 15.43
C GLU A 46 3.26 9.87 13.94
N ALA A 47 2.15 9.22 13.58
CA ALA A 47 1.82 9.00 12.19
C ALA A 47 1.56 10.34 11.50
N SER A 48 0.75 11.22 12.10
CA SER A 48 0.51 12.58 11.60
C SER A 48 1.79 13.41 11.51
N ALA A 49 2.60 13.41 12.57
CA ALA A 49 3.88 14.13 12.59
C ALA A 49 4.84 13.65 11.48
N ARG A 50 4.85 12.35 11.18
CA ARG A 50 5.71 11.77 10.12
C ARG A 50 5.13 11.87 8.72
N ALA A 51 3.82 12.09 8.58
CA ALA A 51 3.14 12.27 7.30
C ALA A 51 3.51 13.58 6.60
N SER A 52 3.89 14.62 7.35
CA SER A 52 4.48 15.86 6.81
C SER A 52 3.67 16.45 5.64
N GLY A 53 2.36 16.67 5.85
CA GLY A 53 1.45 17.21 4.83
C GLY A 53 0.72 16.15 3.99
N ALA A 54 0.92 14.86 4.28
CA ALA A 54 0.13 13.75 3.75
C ALA A 54 -1.00 13.30 4.69
N ASP A 55 -1.53 14.22 5.50
CA ASP A 55 -2.61 13.97 6.46
C ASP A 55 -3.91 13.51 5.78
N ASP A 56 -4.17 13.97 4.55
CA ASP A 56 -5.27 13.52 3.70
C ASP A 56 -5.21 12.00 3.43
N VAL A 57 -4.02 11.46 3.12
CA VAL A 57 -3.83 10.01 2.91
C VAL A 57 -4.07 9.23 4.21
N LEU A 58 -3.70 9.79 5.36
CA LEU A 58 -3.98 9.16 6.66
C LEU A 58 -5.48 9.22 7.01
N GLN A 59 -6.14 10.33 6.70
CA GLN A 59 -7.57 10.53 6.96
C GLN A 59 -8.44 9.64 6.08
N SER A 60 -8.02 9.38 4.84
CA SER A 60 -8.70 8.47 3.91
C SER A 60 -8.30 7.00 4.10
N ALA A 61 -7.35 6.70 5.00
CA ALA A 61 -6.85 5.35 5.20
C ALA A 61 -7.98 4.42 5.69
N ARG A 62 -8.16 3.28 5.00
CA ARG A 62 -9.14 2.27 5.41
C ARG A 62 -8.52 1.30 6.39
N LEU A 63 -9.18 1.07 7.53
CA LEU A 63 -8.81 0.01 8.47
C LEU A 63 -9.65 -1.23 8.21
N VAL A 64 -8.99 -2.37 8.08
CA VAL A 64 -9.66 -3.65 7.77
C VAL A 64 -9.13 -4.77 8.67
N GLY A 65 -9.93 -5.81 8.86
CA GLY A 65 -9.61 -6.91 9.77
C GLY A 65 -8.72 -7.99 9.17
N SER A 66 -8.61 -8.05 7.83
CA SER A 66 -7.86 -9.11 7.15
C SER A 66 -7.23 -8.65 5.84
N LEU A 67 -6.23 -9.40 5.38
CA LEU A 67 -5.63 -9.20 4.06
C LEU A 67 -6.65 -9.46 2.94
N ALA A 68 -7.54 -10.45 3.10
CA ALA A 68 -8.58 -10.73 2.12
C ALA A 68 -9.51 -9.52 1.89
N GLU A 69 -9.89 -8.84 2.97
CA GLU A 69 -10.68 -7.60 2.91
C GLU A 69 -9.91 -6.46 2.24
N ALA A 70 -8.61 -6.30 2.54
CA ALA A 70 -7.76 -5.30 1.90
C ALA A 70 -7.62 -5.50 0.39
N LEU A 71 -7.61 -6.74 -0.07
CA LEU A 71 -7.42 -7.13 -1.46
C LEU A 71 -8.73 -7.31 -2.24
N ALA A 72 -9.88 -7.11 -1.58
CA ALA A 72 -11.17 -7.23 -2.24
C ALA A 72 -11.26 -6.31 -3.47
N GLY A 73 -11.69 -6.89 -4.59
CA GLY A 73 -11.84 -6.21 -5.88
C GLY A 73 -10.53 -5.97 -6.64
N CYS A 74 -9.36 -6.33 -6.10
CA CYS A 74 -8.11 -6.17 -6.83
C CYS A 74 -7.97 -7.23 -7.93
N GLY A 75 -7.70 -6.79 -9.16
CA GLY A 75 -7.41 -7.68 -10.29
C GLY A 75 -5.94 -8.13 -10.34
N PHE A 76 -5.07 -7.42 -9.64
CA PHE A 76 -3.65 -7.73 -9.54
C PHE A 76 -3.09 -7.41 -8.15
N VAL A 77 -2.18 -8.26 -7.65
CA VAL A 77 -1.54 -8.09 -6.35
C VAL A 77 -0.04 -8.36 -6.49
N ALA A 78 0.77 -7.39 -6.05
CA ALA A 78 2.21 -7.54 -5.87
C ALA A 78 2.54 -7.54 -4.38
N ALA A 79 3.30 -8.53 -3.91
CA ALA A 79 3.76 -8.60 -2.53
C ALA A 79 5.26 -8.31 -2.49
N THR A 80 5.69 -7.47 -1.55
CA THR A 80 7.10 -7.16 -1.36
C THR A 80 7.76 -8.15 -0.40
N THR A 81 9.02 -8.51 -0.67
CA THR A 81 9.78 -9.39 0.21
C THR A 81 11.27 -9.13 0.10
N SER A 82 12.00 -9.31 1.21
CA SER A 82 13.46 -9.21 1.27
C SER A 82 14.16 -10.56 1.20
N ARG A 83 13.40 -11.66 1.06
CA ARG A 83 13.92 -13.03 1.02
C ARG A 83 13.45 -13.70 -0.26
N ASP A 84 14.30 -14.55 -0.81
CA ASP A 84 13.86 -15.47 -1.85
C ASP A 84 12.78 -16.40 -1.27
N ARG A 85 11.64 -16.41 -1.93
CA ARG A 85 10.52 -17.31 -1.63
C ARG A 85 10.56 -18.48 -2.62
N ASP A 86 10.10 -19.63 -2.16
CA ASP A 86 10.05 -20.87 -2.93
C ASP A 86 9.36 -20.74 -4.31
N GLN A 87 9.67 -21.74 -5.15
CA GLN A 87 9.56 -21.85 -6.62
C GLN A 87 8.20 -21.51 -7.30
N TYR A 88 7.17 -21.09 -6.55
CA TYR A 88 5.81 -20.87 -7.08
C TYR A 88 5.46 -19.41 -7.38
N PHE A 89 6.32 -18.45 -6.99
CA PHE A 89 6.09 -17.04 -7.26
C PHE A 89 7.12 -16.49 -8.24
N ARG A 90 6.65 -15.76 -9.25
CA ARG A 90 7.53 -15.01 -10.15
C ARG A 90 8.07 -13.79 -9.40
N VAL A 91 9.29 -13.90 -8.91
CA VAL A 91 10.04 -12.76 -8.37
C VAL A 91 10.51 -11.92 -9.54
N ILE A 92 10.18 -10.63 -9.51
CA ILE A 92 10.58 -9.63 -10.50
C ILE A 92 11.19 -8.43 -9.79
N ASP A 93 12.05 -7.69 -10.47
CA ASP A 93 12.62 -6.48 -9.91
C ASP A 93 11.56 -5.36 -9.77
N VAL A 94 11.87 -4.35 -8.96
CA VAL A 94 10.94 -3.26 -8.65
C VAL A 94 10.52 -2.43 -9.87
N ARG A 95 11.39 -2.31 -10.88
CA ARG A 95 11.11 -1.53 -12.10
C ARG A 95 10.14 -2.29 -13.00
N GLU A 96 10.36 -3.60 -13.18
CA GLU A 96 9.41 -4.47 -13.87
C GLU A 96 8.06 -4.50 -13.13
N ALA A 97 8.09 -4.65 -11.79
CA ALA A 97 6.88 -4.65 -10.98
C ALA A 97 6.09 -3.36 -11.13
N ALA A 98 6.74 -2.20 -11.06
CA ALA A 98 6.09 -0.90 -11.20
C ALA A 98 5.39 -0.74 -12.57
N ALA A 99 6.08 -1.10 -13.66
CA ALA A 99 5.48 -1.06 -14.99
C ALA A 99 4.25 -1.97 -15.10
N ARG A 100 4.32 -3.16 -14.52
CA ARG A 100 3.19 -4.10 -14.49
C ARG A 100 2.03 -3.60 -13.65
N ILE A 101 2.28 -3.10 -12.44
CA ILE A 101 1.26 -2.53 -11.55
C ILE A 101 0.48 -1.43 -12.27
N VAL A 102 1.18 -0.49 -12.94
CA VAL A 102 0.55 0.61 -13.68
C VAL A 102 -0.27 0.11 -14.88
N SER A 103 0.16 -0.97 -15.52
CA SER A 103 -0.59 -1.58 -16.63
C SER A 103 -1.88 -2.23 -16.12
N GLU A 104 -1.79 -3.03 -15.06
CA GLU A 104 -2.93 -3.76 -14.50
C GLU A 104 -3.94 -2.82 -13.84
N SER A 105 -3.48 -1.75 -13.18
CA SER A 105 -4.32 -0.75 -12.51
C SER A 105 -5.25 0.03 -13.45
N ARG A 106 -5.06 -0.09 -14.77
CA ARG A 106 -5.94 0.50 -15.78
C ARG A 106 -7.20 -0.34 -16.05
N ARG A 107 -7.18 -1.61 -15.67
CA ARG A 107 -8.26 -2.59 -15.93
C ARG A 107 -9.09 -2.86 -14.69
N ALA A 108 -8.41 -2.99 -13.55
CA ALA A 108 -8.99 -3.24 -12.24
C ALA A 108 -8.02 -2.70 -11.17
N PRO A 109 -8.47 -2.47 -9.93
CA PRO A 109 -7.58 -2.04 -8.86
C PRO A 109 -6.37 -2.97 -8.70
N ALA A 110 -5.18 -2.39 -8.54
CA ALA A 110 -3.95 -3.13 -8.24
C ALA A 110 -3.52 -2.87 -6.79
N ALA A 111 -3.08 -3.91 -6.08
CA ALA A 111 -2.57 -3.78 -4.71
C ALA A 111 -1.06 -4.05 -4.62
N VAL A 112 -0.37 -3.25 -3.81
CA VAL A 112 1.01 -3.49 -3.39
C VAL A 112 1.01 -3.74 -1.88
N VAL A 113 1.45 -4.93 -1.48
CA VAL A 113 1.43 -5.39 -0.09
C VAL A 113 2.82 -5.26 0.54
N PHE A 114 2.85 -4.64 1.72
CA PHE A 114 4.00 -4.46 2.59
C PHE A 114 3.75 -5.06 3.97
#